data_AF-A0A7S0IXU9-F1
#
_entry.id   AF-A0A7S0IXU9-F1
#
_cell.length_a   1.000
_cell.length_b   1.000
_cell.length_c   1.000
_cell.angle_alpha   90.00
_cell.angle_beta   90.00
_cell.angle_gamma   90.00
#
_symmetry.space_group_name_H-M   'P 1'
#
loop_
_entity.id
_entity.type
_entity.pdbx_description
1 polymer ?
#
loop_
_entity_poly.entity_id
_entity_poly.type
_entity_poly.pdbx_seq_one_letter_code
_entity_poly.pdbx_strand_id
1 'polypeptide(L)'
;GTNIKYGRHIPSFATLFSQRLRGTHNSYWNADGGSGPSLSGACVSRFVPPETRVGMVEFLPNIGYIKDDRAELMAIKRLLQMMRVRGAAAFLVNILAGSVLFERNLKGGAVPCGRWNQTLRDANVIGCMSRQRVERLSAELETIARATGANVISIDADEKPELFGADSFHLNTNGHRLVFNEMWKTYLAQPCPP
;
A
#
# COMPACT_ATOMS: atom_id res chain seq x y z
N GLY A 1 -1.53 21.19 -21.73
CA GLY A 1 -1.31 20.64 -20.38
C GLY A 1 -2.26 19.48 -20.19
N THR A 2 -1.75 18.27 -19.98
CA THR A 2 -2.59 17.12 -19.65
C THR A 2 -3.18 17.34 -18.25
N ASN A 3 -4.52 17.34 -18.14
CA ASN A 3 -5.22 17.43 -16.86
C ASN A 3 -4.87 16.19 -16.02
N ILE A 4 -3.85 16.30 -15.18
CA ILE A 4 -3.48 15.27 -14.20
C ILE A 4 -4.60 15.24 -13.14
N LYS A 5 -5.49 14.26 -13.26
CA LYS A 5 -6.55 14.02 -12.27
C LYS A 5 -6.00 13.11 -11.16
N TYR A 6 -6.40 13.37 -9.92
CA TYR A 6 -6.27 12.46 -8.76
C TYR A 6 -7.61 12.42 -7.99
N GLY A 7 -7.87 11.36 -7.22
CA GLY A 7 -9.09 11.21 -6.40
C GLY A 7 -9.92 9.96 -6.71
N ARG A 8 -10.97 9.71 -5.89
CA ARG A 8 -11.75 8.45 -5.88
C ARG A 8 -12.38 8.02 -7.21
N HIS A 9 -12.57 8.95 -8.14
CA HIS A 9 -13.21 8.72 -9.43
C HIS A 9 -12.26 8.17 -10.51
N ILE A 10 -10.97 8.02 -10.19
CA ILE A 10 -9.95 7.57 -11.13
C ILE A 10 -9.72 6.07 -10.95
N PRO A 11 -9.61 5.30 -12.05
CA PRO A 11 -9.24 3.91 -11.96
C PRO A 11 -7.90 3.74 -11.24
N SER A 12 -7.93 3.02 -10.11
CA SER A 12 -6.73 2.63 -9.39
C SER A 12 -5.93 1.59 -10.17
N PHE A 13 -4.67 1.34 -9.78
CA PHE A 13 -3.85 0.29 -10.40
C PHE A 13 -4.51 -1.09 -10.32
N ALA A 14 -5.20 -1.40 -9.22
CA ALA A 14 -5.89 -2.67 -9.06
C ALA A 14 -7.19 -2.71 -9.91
N THR A 15 -7.87 -1.57 -10.12
CA THR A 15 -8.97 -1.49 -11.09
C THR A 15 -8.48 -1.76 -12.51
N LEU A 16 -7.37 -1.15 -12.91
CA LEU A 16 -6.75 -1.39 -14.22
C LEU A 16 -6.34 -2.85 -14.40
N PHE A 17 -5.76 -3.45 -13.36
CA PHE A 17 -5.36 -4.86 -13.37
C PHE A 17 -6.55 -5.81 -13.47
N SER A 18 -7.62 -5.56 -12.70
CA SER A 18 -8.88 -6.30 -12.79
C SER A 18 -9.50 -6.20 -14.18
N GLN A 19 -9.55 -5.01 -14.77
CA GLN A 19 -10.04 -4.80 -16.13
C GLN A 19 -9.20 -5.58 -17.16
N ARG A 20 -7.87 -5.64 -16.98
CA ARG A 20 -6.98 -6.38 -17.87
C ARG A 20 -7.18 -7.89 -17.80
N LEU A 21 -7.51 -8.43 -16.62
CA LEU A 21 -7.82 -9.83 -16.40
C LEU A 21 -9.29 -10.20 -16.64
N ARG A 22 -10.10 -9.24 -17.09
CA ARG A 22 -11.53 -9.48 -17.36
C ARG A 22 -11.68 -10.57 -18.42
N GLY A 23 -12.46 -11.60 -18.08
CA GLY A 23 -12.72 -12.75 -18.96
C GLY A 23 -11.90 -13.99 -18.66
N THR A 24 -10.84 -13.89 -17.85
CA THR A 24 -10.05 -15.06 -17.39
C THR A 24 -10.03 -15.22 -15.87
N HIS A 25 -10.37 -14.17 -15.12
CA HIS A 25 -10.36 -14.20 -13.66
C HIS A 25 -11.58 -13.50 -13.06
N ASN A 26 -12.03 -13.98 -11.89
CA ASN A 26 -12.92 -13.24 -11.01
C ASN A 26 -12.10 -12.32 -10.11
N SER A 27 -12.45 -11.04 -10.06
CA SER A 27 -11.78 -10.06 -9.20
C SER A 27 -12.63 -9.79 -7.96
N TYR A 28 -12.05 -10.00 -6.78
CA TYR A 28 -12.68 -9.64 -5.52
C TYR A 28 -12.02 -8.38 -4.97
N TRP A 29 -12.79 -7.32 -4.84
CA TRP A 29 -12.32 -6.05 -4.31
C TRP A 29 -12.57 -5.98 -2.81
N ASN A 30 -11.49 -6.04 -2.02
CA ASN A 30 -11.54 -5.91 -0.56
C ASN A 30 -10.80 -4.63 -0.09
N ALA A 31 -10.85 -3.54 -0.85
CA ALA A 31 -10.34 -2.26 -0.36
C ALA A 31 -11.39 -1.59 0.51
N ASP A 32 -11.09 -1.45 1.79
CA ASP A 32 -11.87 -0.68 2.73
C ASP A 32 -11.06 0.55 3.13
N GLY A 33 -11.52 1.73 2.73
CA GLY A 33 -10.79 2.98 2.92
C GLY A 33 -10.70 3.32 4.40
N GLY A 34 -9.48 3.34 4.96
CA GLY A 34 -9.24 3.62 6.38
C GLY A 34 -9.22 2.39 7.28
N SER A 35 -9.39 1.18 6.73
CA SER A 35 -9.20 -0.07 7.48
C SER A 35 -7.72 -0.47 7.50
N GLY A 36 -7.18 -0.63 8.71
CA GLY A 36 -5.79 -1.03 8.92
C GLY A 36 -5.54 -2.52 8.62
N PRO A 37 -4.27 -2.90 8.37
CA PRO A 37 -3.92 -4.27 7.99
C PRO A 37 -4.25 -5.31 9.06
N SER A 38 -4.34 -4.92 10.34
CA SER A 38 -4.68 -5.82 11.45
C SER A 38 -6.01 -6.55 11.25
N LEU A 39 -7.04 -5.88 10.71
CA LEU A 39 -8.32 -6.53 10.40
C LEU A 39 -8.15 -7.59 9.31
N SER A 40 -7.42 -7.26 8.24
CA SER A 40 -7.17 -8.17 7.14
C SER A 40 -6.32 -9.38 7.56
N GLY A 41 -5.34 -9.18 8.44
CA GLY A 41 -4.50 -10.25 8.99
C GLY A 41 -5.15 -11.13 10.05
N ALA A 42 -6.24 -10.68 10.68
CA ALA A 42 -7.06 -11.52 11.56
C ALA A 42 -7.99 -12.43 10.74
N CYS A 43 -8.53 -11.91 9.63
CA CYS A 43 -9.49 -12.60 8.77
C CYS A 43 -8.88 -13.07 7.44
N VAL A 44 -7.63 -13.58 7.44
CA VAL A 44 -6.85 -13.86 6.22
C VAL A 44 -7.60 -14.68 5.18
N SER A 45 -8.37 -15.70 5.58
CA SER A 45 -9.14 -16.54 4.65
C SER A 45 -10.23 -15.78 3.87
N ARG A 46 -10.73 -14.66 4.40
CA ARG A 46 -11.67 -13.76 3.72
C ARG A 46 -10.97 -12.90 2.69
N PHE A 47 -9.78 -12.38 3.03
CA PHE A 47 -9.04 -11.42 2.19
C PHE A 47 -8.18 -12.09 1.14
N VAL A 48 -7.69 -13.28 1.46
CA VAL A 48 -7.05 -14.21 0.56
C VAL A 48 -7.93 -15.47 0.68
N PRO A 49 -8.85 -15.76 -0.26
CA PRO A 49 -9.57 -17.04 -0.32
C PRO A 49 -8.82 -18.11 -1.15
N PRO A 50 -9.00 -19.42 -0.91
CA PRO A 50 -8.13 -20.50 -1.44
C PRO A 50 -7.84 -20.45 -2.96
N GLU A 51 -8.79 -19.94 -3.74
CA GLU A 51 -8.75 -19.74 -5.18
C GLU A 51 -7.91 -18.53 -5.62
N THR A 52 -7.34 -17.76 -4.69
CA THR A 52 -6.48 -16.61 -5.03
C THR A 52 -5.33 -17.05 -5.92
N ARG A 53 -5.21 -16.43 -7.09
CA ARG A 53 -4.09 -16.62 -8.04
C ARG A 53 -3.20 -15.40 -8.17
N VAL A 54 -3.76 -14.21 -7.92
CA VAL A 54 -3.01 -12.95 -7.87
C VAL A 54 -3.55 -12.15 -6.69
N GLY A 55 -2.65 -11.63 -5.86
CA GLY A 55 -2.98 -10.84 -4.69
C GLY A 55 -2.13 -9.59 -4.60
N MET A 56 -2.76 -8.50 -4.17
CA MET A 56 -2.11 -7.19 -4.02
C MET A 56 -2.33 -6.71 -2.59
N VAL A 57 -1.26 -6.23 -1.95
CA VAL A 57 -1.29 -5.69 -0.60
C VAL A 57 -0.70 -4.29 -0.63
N GLU A 58 -1.50 -3.31 -0.24
CA GLU A 58 -1.15 -1.89 -0.22
C GLU A 58 -1.72 -1.31 1.08
N PHE A 59 -0.84 -1.00 2.04
CA PHE A 59 -1.25 -0.53 3.36
C PHE A 59 -0.31 0.52 3.94
N LEU A 60 0.87 0.78 3.37
CA LEU A 60 1.83 1.75 3.93
C LEU A 60 1.21 3.13 4.27
N PRO A 61 0.37 3.75 3.42
CA PRO A 61 -0.36 4.99 3.76
C PRO A 61 -1.41 4.82 4.86
N ASN A 62 -1.76 3.59 5.23
CA ASN A 62 -2.77 3.21 6.22
C ASN A 62 -2.23 2.48 7.46
N ILE A 63 -0.91 2.30 7.58
CA ILE A 63 -0.23 1.77 8.77
C ILE A 63 -0.01 2.90 9.78
N GLY A 64 -0.11 2.60 11.07
CA GLY A 64 0.25 3.51 12.15
C GLY A 64 -0.90 4.36 12.70
N TYR A 65 -2.16 4.00 12.44
CA TYR A 65 -3.33 4.55 13.18
C TYR A 65 -3.43 4.00 14.61
N ILE A 66 -2.71 2.92 14.90
CA ILE A 66 -2.59 2.33 16.25
C ILE A 66 -1.14 2.41 16.73
N LYS A 67 -0.93 2.36 18.05
CA LYS A 67 0.41 2.44 18.67
C LYS A 67 1.32 1.24 18.34
N ASP A 68 0.80 0.20 17.67
CA ASP A 68 1.48 -1.08 17.48
C ASP A 68 1.74 -1.39 16.00
N ASP A 69 2.88 -0.92 15.49
CA ASP A 69 3.39 -1.24 14.15
C ASP A 69 3.60 -2.75 13.97
N ARG A 70 3.93 -3.48 15.04
CA ARG A 70 4.30 -4.90 14.96
C ARG A 70 3.10 -5.75 14.57
N ALA A 71 1.93 -5.49 15.14
CA ALA A 71 0.70 -6.20 14.78
C ALA A 71 0.34 -6.00 13.30
N GLU A 72 0.49 -4.77 12.80
CA GLU A 72 0.19 -4.40 11.41
C GLU A 72 1.16 -5.03 10.41
N LEU A 73 2.46 -5.00 10.71
CA LEU A 73 3.49 -5.68 9.93
C LEU A 73 3.28 -7.20 9.91
N MET A 74 2.94 -7.79 11.05
CA MET A 74 2.65 -9.23 11.14
C MET A 74 1.39 -9.61 10.36
N ALA A 75 0.37 -8.74 10.33
CA ALA A 75 -0.82 -8.95 9.53
C ALA A 75 -0.49 -8.96 8.03
N ILE A 76 0.31 -8.02 7.54
CA ILE A 76 0.77 -7.99 6.15
C ILE A 76 1.61 -9.24 5.82
N LYS A 77 2.54 -9.61 6.71
CA LYS A 77 3.31 -10.85 6.56
C LYS A 77 2.40 -12.07 6.41
N ARG A 78 1.35 -12.20 7.22
CA ARG A 78 0.39 -13.31 7.13
C ARG A 78 -0.35 -13.35 5.81
N LEU A 79 -0.80 -12.21 5.28
CA LEU A 79 -1.45 -12.12 3.98
C LEU A 79 -0.51 -12.61 2.86
N LEU A 80 0.73 -12.09 2.82
CA LEU A 80 1.72 -12.47 1.81
C LEU A 80 2.14 -13.94 1.92
N GLN A 81 2.34 -14.45 3.15
CA GLN A 81 2.61 -15.87 3.39
C GLN A 81 1.47 -16.75 2.88
N MET A 82 0.21 -16.36 3.11
CA MET A 82 -0.94 -17.12 2.66
C MET A 82 -1.04 -17.14 1.12
N MET A 83 -0.75 -16.01 0.46
CA MET A 83 -0.68 -15.96 -1.01
C MET A 83 0.39 -16.94 -1.54
N ARG A 84 1.58 -16.94 -0.93
CA ARG A 84 2.66 -17.88 -1.28
C ARG A 84 2.24 -19.34 -1.13
N VAL A 85 1.64 -19.70 0.01
CA VAL A 85 1.20 -21.08 0.28
C VAL A 85 0.22 -21.59 -0.79
N ARG A 86 -0.51 -20.69 -1.44
CA ARG A 86 -1.51 -21.02 -2.47
C ARG A 86 -0.97 -20.96 -3.90
N GLY A 87 0.33 -20.70 -4.05
CA GLY A 87 0.96 -20.49 -5.36
C GLY A 87 0.46 -19.23 -6.07
N ALA A 88 -0.07 -18.25 -5.32
CA ALA A 88 -0.53 -17.00 -5.90
C ALA A 88 0.65 -16.05 -6.18
N ALA A 89 0.55 -15.29 -7.26
CA ALA A 89 1.40 -14.13 -7.51
C ALA A 89 1.11 -13.04 -6.47
N ALA A 90 2.03 -12.83 -5.54
CA ALA A 90 1.89 -11.83 -4.50
C ALA A 90 2.62 -10.52 -4.88
N PHE A 91 1.94 -9.40 -4.67
CA PHE A 91 2.49 -8.05 -4.86
C PHE A 91 2.30 -7.22 -3.60
N LEU A 92 3.40 -6.68 -3.07
CA LEU A 92 3.39 -5.60 -2.10
C LEU A 92 3.60 -4.28 -2.84
N VAL A 93 2.65 -3.36 -2.73
CA VAL A 93 2.75 -2.01 -3.28
C VAL A 93 3.02 -1.06 -2.13
N ASN A 94 4.20 -0.44 -2.13
CA ASN A 94 4.64 0.54 -1.15
C ASN A 94 4.50 1.95 -1.74
N ILE A 95 3.48 2.68 -1.30
CA ILE A 95 3.28 4.09 -1.67
C ILE A 95 3.78 4.95 -0.52
N LEU A 96 4.86 5.69 -0.74
CA LEU A 96 5.45 6.55 0.27
C LEU A 96 4.92 7.97 0.08
N ALA A 97 4.21 8.46 1.09
CA ALA A 97 3.74 9.83 1.16
C ALA A 97 4.92 10.82 1.21
N GLY A 98 4.78 11.95 0.52
CA GLY A 98 5.84 12.95 0.41
C GLY A 98 6.00 13.77 1.68
N SER A 99 7.20 14.27 1.93
CA SER A 99 7.55 15.11 3.08
C SER A 99 6.63 16.34 3.21
N VAL A 100 6.24 16.93 2.07
CA VAL A 100 5.37 18.11 1.99
C VAL A 100 4.01 17.88 2.66
N LEU A 101 3.45 16.67 2.61
CA LEU A 101 2.19 16.34 3.29
C LEU A 101 2.31 16.53 4.81
N PHE A 102 3.38 15.99 5.40
CA PHE A 102 3.62 16.04 6.83
C PHE A 102 3.91 17.47 7.31
N GLU A 103 4.66 18.25 6.51
CA GLU A 103 4.88 19.67 6.77
C GLU A 103 3.59 20.49 6.73
N ARG A 104 2.68 20.21 5.79
CA ARG A 104 1.36 20.86 5.72
C ARG A 104 0.50 20.50 6.94
N ASN A 105 0.51 19.24 7.37
CA ASN A 105 -0.29 18.80 8.52
C ASN A 105 0.21 19.42 9.83
N LEU A 106 1.52 19.58 10.01
CA LEU A 106 2.12 20.38 11.10
C LEU A 106 1.57 21.81 11.06
N LYS A 107 1.73 22.51 9.93
CA LYS A 107 1.33 23.92 9.78
C LYS A 107 -0.19 24.13 9.93
N GLY A 108 -1.00 23.15 9.52
CA GLY A 108 -2.46 23.19 9.56
C GLY A 108 -3.08 22.86 10.92
N GLY A 109 -2.28 22.61 11.96
CA GLY A 109 -2.78 22.33 13.31
C GLY A 109 -3.46 20.96 13.44
N ALA A 110 -3.13 19.99 12.57
CA ALA A 110 -3.62 18.62 12.73
C ALA A 110 -3.19 18.09 14.10
N VAL A 111 -4.18 17.68 14.90
CA VAL A 111 -4.02 17.36 16.32
C VAL A 111 -2.99 16.23 16.51
N PRO A 112 -2.00 16.39 17.40
CA PRO A 112 -0.98 15.38 17.65
C PRO A 112 -1.57 14.17 18.39
N CYS A 113 -1.08 12.99 18.03
CA CYS A 113 -1.25 11.77 18.81
C CYS A 113 -0.84 11.93 20.29
N GLY A 114 -1.14 10.92 21.11
CA GLY A 114 -0.40 10.69 22.36
C GLY A 114 -0.54 11.77 23.43
N ARG A 115 -1.63 12.56 23.41
CA ARG A 115 -1.95 13.51 24.49
C ARG A 115 -1.87 12.82 25.86
N TRP A 116 -1.24 13.51 26.81
CA TRP A 116 -0.68 12.99 28.06
C TRP A 116 0.51 12.03 27.89
N ASN A 117 1.70 12.59 28.12
CA ASN A 117 2.95 11.90 28.48
C ASN A 117 3.51 10.87 27.49
N GLN A 118 3.95 11.34 26.33
CA GLN A 118 4.93 10.66 25.47
C GLN A 118 5.84 11.68 24.77
N THR A 119 7.02 11.29 24.28
CA THR A 119 7.83 12.07 23.32
C THR A 119 8.80 11.17 22.55
N LEU A 120 8.96 11.38 21.22
CA LEU A 120 10.25 11.65 20.57
C LEU A 120 10.09 12.00 19.07
N ARG A 121 10.45 13.24 18.71
CA ARG A 121 10.31 13.84 17.35
C ARG A 121 8.89 13.72 16.76
N ASP A 122 7.93 13.84 17.67
CA ASP A 122 6.48 13.95 17.53
C ASP A 122 6.12 15.17 16.65
N ALA A 123 4.95 15.28 16.03
CA ALA A 123 3.83 14.40 15.72
C ALA A 123 3.13 15.07 14.52
N ASN A 124 3.75 14.96 13.35
CA ASN A 124 3.56 15.87 12.21
C ASN A 124 2.93 15.06 11.06
N VAL A 125 1.59 14.98 11.01
CA VAL A 125 0.98 13.65 11.13
C VAL A 125 -0.07 13.25 10.06
N ILE A 126 -0.11 11.95 9.75
CA ILE A 126 -1.32 11.15 9.44
C ILE A 126 -1.25 9.91 10.34
N GLY A 127 -2.36 9.37 10.85
CA GLY A 127 -2.29 8.33 11.89
C GLY A 127 -1.45 8.84 13.08
N CYS A 128 -0.32 8.19 13.39
CA CYS A 128 0.75 8.73 14.24
C CYS A 128 2.12 8.78 13.51
N MET A 129 2.11 9.20 12.24
CA MET A 129 3.20 9.01 11.30
C MET A 129 4.06 10.26 11.09
N SER A 130 5.32 10.03 10.72
CA SER A 130 6.24 11.01 10.14
C SER A 130 6.83 10.42 8.86
N ARG A 131 7.42 11.26 8.00
CA ARG A 131 8.16 10.79 6.83
C ARG A 131 9.18 9.69 7.19
N GLN A 132 9.99 9.94 8.20
CA GLN A 132 10.98 8.98 8.70
C GLN A 132 10.36 7.65 9.14
N ARG A 133 9.17 7.68 9.77
CA ARG A 133 8.45 6.45 10.16
C ARG A 133 7.93 5.70 8.93
N VAL A 134 7.43 6.40 7.91
CA VAL A 134 7.01 5.79 6.63
C VAL A 134 8.19 5.11 5.95
N GLU A 135 9.35 5.75 5.88
CA GLU A 135 10.56 5.17 5.28
C GLU A 135 11.00 3.90 6.03
N ARG A 136 11.03 3.95 7.37
CA ARG A 136 11.36 2.79 8.20
C ARG A 136 10.39 1.64 7.93
N LEU A 137 9.08 1.90 7.96
CA LEU A 137 8.06 0.89 7.71
C LEU A 137 8.14 0.34 6.28
N SER A 138 8.46 1.17 5.29
CA SER A 138 8.72 0.72 3.92
C SER A 138 9.83 -0.32 3.91
N ALA A 139 10.98 -0.03 4.51
CA ALA A 139 12.12 -0.96 4.55
C ALA A 139 11.79 -2.28 5.28
N GLU A 140 10.99 -2.23 6.35
CA GLU A 140 10.51 -3.41 7.06
C GLU A 140 9.55 -4.24 6.20
N LEU A 141 8.60 -3.60 5.52
CA LEU A 141 7.68 -4.26 4.59
C LEU A 141 8.42 -4.90 3.41
N GLU A 142 9.43 -4.25 2.85
CA GLU A 142 10.26 -4.83 1.79
C GLU A 142 11.00 -6.09 2.27
N THR A 143 11.48 -6.09 3.52
CA THR A 143 12.10 -7.27 4.14
C THR A 143 11.09 -8.40 4.29
N ILE A 144 9.86 -8.09 4.71
CA ILE A 144 8.76 -9.05 4.79
C ILE A 144 8.41 -9.61 3.39
N ALA A 145 8.31 -8.76 2.38
CA ALA A 145 8.02 -9.17 1.01
C ALA A 145 9.08 -10.12 0.47
N ARG A 146 10.37 -9.79 0.63
CA ARG A 146 11.48 -10.69 0.26
C ARG A 146 11.38 -12.05 0.96
N ALA A 147 11.15 -12.06 2.29
CA ALA A 147 11.03 -13.31 3.05
C ALA A 147 9.83 -14.17 2.61
N THR A 148 8.78 -13.54 2.08
CA THR A 148 7.56 -14.22 1.61
C THR A 148 7.57 -14.50 0.11
N GLY A 149 8.60 -14.08 -0.63
CA GLY A 149 8.67 -14.24 -2.08
C GLY A 149 7.70 -13.34 -2.84
N ALA A 150 7.17 -12.30 -2.20
CA ALA A 150 6.30 -11.33 -2.85
C ALA A 150 7.12 -10.33 -3.68
N ASN A 151 6.55 -9.89 -4.80
CA ASN A 151 7.12 -8.84 -5.63
C ASN A 151 6.85 -7.49 -4.97
N VAL A 152 7.84 -6.59 -5.00
CA VAL A 152 7.73 -5.26 -4.39
C VAL A 152 7.67 -4.21 -5.48
N ILE A 153 6.73 -3.28 -5.37
CA ILE A 153 6.69 -2.07 -6.18
C ILE A 153 6.64 -0.88 -5.22
N SER A 154 7.73 -0.12 -5.16
CA SER A 154 7.84 1.06 -4.31
C SER A 154 7.75 2.33 -5.17
N ILE A 155 6.94 3.29 -4.75
CA ILE A 155 6.87 4.63 -5.35
C ILE A 155 6.94 5.65 -4.24
N ASP A 156 7.84 6.62 -4.40
CA ASP A 156 8.07 7.70 -3.47
C ASP A 156 7.66 9.05 -4.06
N ALA A 157 6.84 9.81 -3.33
CA ALA A 157 6.38 11.12 -3.75
C ALA A 157 7.48 12.20 -3.69
N ASP A 158 8.52 12.02 -2.86
CA ASP A 158 9.64 12.95 -2.83
C ASP A 158 10.58 12.74 -4.03
N GLU A 159 10.66 11.51 -4.56
CA GLU A 159 11.46 11.19 -5.75
C GLU A 159 10.71 11.41 -7.07
N LYS A 160 9.41 11.09 -7.09
CA LYS A 160 8.55 11.14 -8.30
C LYS A 160 7.26 11.91 -8.05
N PRO A 161 7.33 13.20 -7.68
CA PRO A 161 6.16 14.00 -7.32
C PRO A 161 5.12 14.09 -8.45
N GLU A 162 5.54 13.99 -9.71
CA GLU A 162 4.68 14.00 -10.89
C GLU A 162 3.75 12.79 -11.00
N LEU A 163 3.94 11.74 -10.18
CA LEU A 163 3.06 10.56 -10.10
C LEU A 163 1.96 10.70 -9.04
N PHE A 164 1.98 11.78 -8.25
CA PHE A 164 1.05 12.02 -7.15
C PHE A 164 0.07 13.16 -7.45
N GLY A 165 -1.01 13.18 -6.70
CA GLY A 165 -1.92 14.32 -6.61
C GLY A 165 -1.30 15.51 -5.89
N ALA A 166 -2.04 16.62 -5.85
CA ALA A 166 -1.58 17.82 -5.13
C ALA A 166 -1.47 17.62 -3.61
N ASP A 167 -2.00 16.50 -3.08
CA ASP A 167 -1.89 16.11 -1.67
C ASP A 167 -0.59 15.37 -1.33
N SER A 168 0.27 15.06 -2.32
CA SER A 168 1.52 14.31 -2.12
C SER A 168 1.33 12.96 -1.41
N PHE A 169 0.13 12.39 -1.53
CA PHE A 169 -0.27 11.17 -0.82
C PHE A 169 -0.91 10.16 -1.76
N HIS A 170 -1.93 10.58 -2.50
CA HIS A 170 -2.62 9.72 -3.44
C HIS A 170 -1.91 9.75 -4.80
N LEU A 171 -1.78 8.58 -5.43
CA LEU A 171 -1.33 8.52 -6.82
C LEU A 171 -2.32 9.24 -7.73
N ASN A 172 -1.78 9.93 -8.74
CA ASN A 172 -2.58 10.44 -9.84
C ASN A 172 -2.76 9.37 -10.92
N THR A 173 -3.39 9.73 -12.03
CA THR A 173 -3.65 8.81 -13.14
C THR A 173 -2.37 8.16 -13.69
N ASN A 174 -1.25 8.91 -13.79
CA ASN A 174 0.02 8.39 -14.27
C ASN A 174 0.68 7.47 -13.24
N GLY A 175 0.62 7.81 -11.95
CA GLY A 175 1.10 6.95 -10.87
C GLY A 175 0.40 5.60 -10.86
N HIS A 176 -0.93 5.57 -10.93
CA HIS A 176 -1.68 4.31 -11.01
C HIS A 176 -1.35 3.49 -12.27
N ARG A 177 -1.16 4.13 -13.42
CA ARG A 177 -0.75 3.44 -14.65
C ARG A 177 0.65 2.85 -14.54
N LEU A 178 1.59 3.57 -13.91
CA LEU A 178 2.96 3.08 -13.70
C LEU A 178 2.96 1.83 -12.80
N VAL A 179 2.28 1.88 -11.65
CA VAL A 179 2.15 0.68 -10.78
C VAL A 179 1.55 -0.48 -11.55
N PHE A 180 0.44 -0.25 -12.26
CA PHE A 180 -0.21 -1.29 -13.05
C PHE A 180 0.74 -1.92 -14.09
N ASN A 181 1.49 -1.11 -14.84
CA ASN A 181 2.41 -1.60 -15.87
C ASN A 181 3.54 -2.44 -15.27
N GLU A 182 4.13 -2.02 -14.15
CA GLU A 182 5.17 -2.79 -13.44
C GLU A 182 4.62 -4.12 -12.91
N MET A 183 3.43 -4.11 -12.32
CA MET A 183 2.75 -5.33 -11.88
C MET A 183 2.48 -6.28 -13.04
N TRP A 184 1.95 -5.75 -14.14
CA TRP A 184 1.57 -6.53 -15.30
C TRP A 184 2.78 -7.17 -15.98
N LYS A 185 3.86 -6.39 -16.17
CA LYS A 185 5.13 -6.89 -16.69
C LYS A 185 5.69 -8.02 -15.83
N THR A 186 5.67 -7.84 -14.50
CA THR A 186 6.14 -8.85 -13.55
C THR A 186 5.28 -10.10 -13.58
N TYR A 187 3.95 -9.95 -13.61
CA TYR A 187 3.02 -11.07 -13.68
C TYR A 187 3.22 -11.91 -14.95
N LEU A 188 3.40 -11.27 -16.12
CA LEU A 188 3.66 -11.97 -17.37
C LEU A 188 5.00 -12.72 -17.40
N ALA A 189 5.99 -12.25 -16.63
CA ALA A 189 7.29 -12.88 -16.55
C ALA A 189 7.32 -14.07 -15.57
N GLN A 190 6.27 -14.28 -14.78
CA GLN A 190 6.21 -15.40 -13.85
C GLN A 190 5.97 -16.71 -14.61
N PRO A 191 6.73 -17.77 -14.30
CA PRO A 191 6.44 -19.08 -14.84
C PRO A 191 5.05 -19.51 -14.36
N CYS A 192 4.25 -20.10 -15.25
CA CYS A 192 3.04 -20.79 -14.83
C CYS A 192 3.43 -21.85 -13.79
N PRO A 193 2.86 -21.83 -12.57
CA PRO A 193 3.03 -22.93 -11.64
C PRO A 193 2.55 -24.23 -12.32
N PRO A 194 3.32 -25.34 -12.23
CA PRO A 194 2.90 -26.63 -12.76
C PRO A 194 1.61 -27.14 -12.09
#